data_AF-A0A4V2Y225-F1
#
_entry.id   AF-A0A4V2Y225-F1
#
_cell.length_a   1.000
_cell.length_b   1.000
_cell.length_c   1.000
_cell.angle_alpha   90.00
_cell.angle_beta   90.00
_cell.angle_gamma   90.00
#
_symmetry.space_group_name_H-M   'P 1'
#
loop_
_entity.id
_entity.type
_entity.pdbx_description
1 polymer ?
#
loop_
_entity_poly.entity_id
_entity_poly.type
_entity_poly.pdbx_seq_one_letter_code
_entity_poly.pdbx_strand_id
1 'polypeptide(L)' 'MHWWSQQACDAAAEAQAADPSPGNLMAAAQVQAMVSVAEALHRIAAALEDKGDGEGGPPARPARRRADAPGKPAFARPK' A
#
# COMPACT_ATOMS: atom_id res chain seq x y z
N MET A 1 0.67 8.74 -3.88
CA MET A 1 1.27 8.26 -5.13
C MET A 1 2.35 9.23 -5.56
N HIS A 2 3.52 8.74 -5.96
CA HIS A 2 4.60 9.59 -6.44
C HIS A 2 4.33 10.06 -7.88
N TRP A 3 4.73 11.29 -8.23
CA TRP A 3 4.53 11.85 -9.58
C TRP A 3 5.11 10.97 -10.69
N TRP A 4 6.25 10.31 -10.43
CA TRP A 4 6.91 9.41 -11.37
C TRP A 4 6.15 8.09 -11.58
N SER A 5 5.43 7.60 -10.56
CA SER A 5 4.57 6.40 -10.68
C SER A 5 3.39 6.69 -11.60
N GLN A 6 2.77 7.87 -11.45
CA GLN A 6 1.64 8.27 -12.29
C GLN A 6 2.09 8.40 -13.76
N GLN A 7 3.21 9.09 -14.00
CA GLN A 7 3.75 9.26 -15.34
C GLN A 7 4.07 7.92 -16.03
N ALA A 8 4.63 6.94 -15.30
CA ALA A 8 4.93 5.64 -15.86
C ALA A 8 3.66 4.86 -16.25
N CYS A 9 2.63 4.90 -15.41
CA CYS A 9 1.34 4.28 -15.71
C CYS A 9 0.61 4.97 -16.87
N ASP A 10 0.64 6.31 -16.92
CA ASP A 10 0.01 7.09 -17.98
C ASP A 10 0.68 6.79 -19.34
N ALA A 11 2.01 6.78 -19.39
CA ALA A 11 2.74 6.43 -20.62
C ALA A 11 2.46 4.99 -21.09
N ALA A 12 2.33 4.04 -20.15
CA ALA A 12 1.97 2.65 -20.50
C ALA A 12 0.53 2.54 -21.03
N ALA A 13 -0.41 3.29 -20.43
CA ALA A 13 -1.80 3.35 -20.87
C ALA A 13 -1.93 4.01 -22.25
N GLU A 14 -1.19 5.10 -22.50
CA GLU A 14 -1.11 5.77 -23.80
C GLU A 14 -0.55 4.84 -24.87
N ALA A 15 0.52 4.11 -24.58
CA ALA A 15 1.10 3.14 -25.50
C ALA A 15 0.12 1.99 -25.82
N GLN A 16 -0.60 1.47 -24.83
CA GLN A 16 -1.66 0.47 -25.05
C GLN A 16 -2.83 1.02 -25.87
N ALA A 17 -3.21 2.28 -25.64
CA ALA A 17 -4.28 2.92 -26.41
C ALA A 17 -3.89 3.13 -27.88
N ALA A 18 -2.60 3.39 -28.14
CA ALA A 18 -2.05 3.52 -29.48
C ALA A 18 -1.86 2.17 -30.20
N ASP A 19 -1.42 1.13 -29.48
CA ASP A 19 -1.30 -0.23 -29.99
C ASP A 19 -1.62 -1.27 -28.89
N PRO A 20 -2.78 -1.94 -28.95
CA PRO A 20 -3.17 -2.97 -27.98
C PRO A 20 -2.60 -4.35 -28.33
N SER A 21 -1.43 -4.42 -28.97
CA SER A 21 -0.77 -5.70 -29.25
C SER A 21 -0.45 -6.47 -27.96
N PRO A 22 -0.44 -7.82 -27.99
CA PRO A 22 -0.11 -8.63 -26.81
C PRO A 22 1.23 -8.26 -26.17
N GLY A 23 2.21 -7.84 -26.98
CA GLY A 23 3.51 -7.35 -26.51
C GLY A 23 3.37 -6.07 -25.68
N ASN A 24 2.55 -5.11 -26.13
CA ASN A 24 2.29 -3.88 -25.39
C ASN A 24 1.50 -4.13 -24.09
N LEU A 25 0.57 -5.09 -24.09
CA LEU A 25 -0.12 -5.49 -22.86
C LEU A 25 0.86 -6.06 -21.82
N MET A 26 1.81 -6.88 -22.27
CA MET A 26 2.87 -7.39 -21.41
C MET A 26 3.81 -6.29 -20.91
N ALA A 27 4.19 -5.35 -21.79
CA ALA A 27 5.02 -4.21 -21.41
C ALA A 27 4.35 -3.34 -20.34
N ALA A 28 3.05 -3.06 -20.49
CA ALA A 28 2.29 -2.30 -19.48
C ALA A 28 2.21 -3.03 -18.13
N ALA A 29 1.98 -4.35 -18.14
CA ALA A 29 2.03 -5.16 -16.92
C ALA A 29 3.42 -5.16 -16.27
N GLN A 30 4.49 -5.18 -17.08
CA GLN A 30 5.86 -5.08 -16.59
C GLN A 30 6.14 -3.72 -15.96
N VAL A 31 5.67 -2.62 -16.57
CA VAL A 31 5.77 -1.27 -15.99
C VAL A 31 5.08 -1.23 -14.63
N GLN A 32 3.87 -1.78 -14.51
CA GLN A 32 3.14 -1.84 -13.24
C GLN A 32 3.94 -2.59 -12.15
N ALA A 33 4.55 -3.72 -12.51
CA ALA A 33 5.38 -4.50 -11.59
C ALA A 33 6.63 -3.71 -11.15
N MET A 34 7.32 -3.03 -12.08
CA MET A 34 8.49 -2.20 -11.76
C MET A 34 8.13 -1.02 -10.85
N VAL A 35 7.00 -0.36 -11.09
CA VAL A 35 6.48 0.71 -10.21
C VAL A 35 6.22 0.16 -8.80
N SER A 36 5.57 -1.00 -8.67
CA SER A 36 5.33 -1.62 -7.36
C SER A 36 6.62 -1.96 -6.62
N VAL A 37 7.67 -2.42 -7.32
CA VAL A 37 8.98 -2.69 -6.72
C VAL A 37 9.64 -1.39 -6.26
N ALA A 38 9.61 -0.35 -7.09
CA ALA A 38 10.17 0.95 -6.74
C ALA A 38 9.47 1.58 -5.52
N GLU A 39 8.14 1.49 -5.41
CA GLU A 39 7.40 1.95 -4.23
C GLU A 39 7.73 1.12 -2.96
N ALA A 40 7.96 -0.19 -3.10
CA ALA A 40 8.39 -1.02 -1.99
C ALA A 40 9.79 -0.61 -1.49
N LEU A 41 10.72 -0.38 -2.42
CA LEU A 41 12.07 0.10 -2.11
C LEU A 41 12.03 1.48 -1.45
N HIS A 42 11.17 2.39 -1.92
CA HIS A 42 11.00 3.70 -1.30
C HIS A 42 10.48 3.61 0.13
N ARG A 43 9.50 2.73 0.40
CA ARG A 43 9.02 2.47 1.78
C ARG A 43 10.11 1.88 2.68
N ILE A 44 10.96 1.01 2.15
CA ILE A 44 12.10 0.46 2.90
C ILE A 44 13.11 1.57 3.22
N ALA A 45 13.45 2.40 2.25
CA ALA A 45 14.36 3.53 2.44
C ALA A 45 13.83 4.49 3.52
N ALA A 46 12.56 4.90 3.43
CA ALA A 46 11.91 5.76 4.42
C ALA A 46 11.91 5.14 5.83
N ALA A 47 11.70 3.83 5.95
CA ALA A 47 11.75 3.14 7.24
C ALA A 47 13.17 2.99 7.82
N LEU A 48 14.20 3.01 6.97
CA LEU A 48 15.60 3.02 7.39
C LEU A 48 16.04 4.42 7.82
N GLU A 49 15.60 5.46 7.11
CA GLU A 49 15.79 6.86 7.49
C GLU A 49 15.18 7.15 8.87
N ASP A 50 13.92 6.77 9.10
CA ASP A 50 13.21 6.93 10.38
C ASP A 50 13.88 6.19 11.55
N LYS A 51 14.55 5.06 11.27
CA LYS A 51 15.35 4.33 12.27
C LYS A 51 16.71 4.94 12.54
N GLY A 52 17.29 5.66 11.57
CA GLY A 52 18.58 6.33 11.70
C GLY A 52 18.52 7.53 12.64
N ASP A 53 17.37 8.20 12.74
CA ASP A 53 17.12 9.29 13.70
C ASP A 53 16.71 8.80 15.10
N GLY A 54 16.62 7.48 15.28
CA GLY A 54 16.07 6.81 16.46
C GLY A 54 17.07 5.96 17.25
N GLU A 55 18.29 6.45 17.48
CA GLU A 55 19.15 5.91 18.54
C GLU A 55 18.51 6.25 19.92
N GLY A 56 17.45 5.52 20.28
CA GLY A 56 16.74 5.74 21.56
C GLY A 56 15.31 5.20 21.66
N GLY A 57 15.09 3.89 21.53
CA GLY A 57 13.93 3.22 22.15
C GLY A 57 13.13 2.26 21.25
N PRO A 58 12.55 1.17 21.81
CA PRO A 58 11.91 0.11 21.03
C PRO A 58 10.61 0.59 20.36
N PRO A 59 10.24 0.03 19.19
CA PRO A 59 9.08 0.49 18.44
C PRO A 59 7.79 0.18 19.21
N ALA A 60 7.05 1.23 19.57
CA ALA A 60 5.69 1.12 20.05
C ALA A 60 4.83 0.47 18.95
N ARG A 61 4.57 -0.82 19.10
CA ARG A 61 3.57 -1.55 18.29
C ARG A 61 2.24 -0.80 18.38
N PRO A 62 1.50 -0.61 17.27
CA PRO A 62 0.17 -0.05 17.35
C PRO A 62 -0.69 -0.99 18.20
N ALA A 63 -1.23 -0.44 19.29
CA ALA A 63 -2.18 -1.12 20.15
C ALA A 63 -3.28 -1.72 19.26
N ARG A 64 -3.43 -3.05 19.31
CA ARG A 64 -4.59 -3.74 18.75
C ARG A 64 -5.83 -3.02 19.27
N ARG A 65 -6.51 -2.28 18.37
CA ARG A 65 -7.91 -1.91 18.51
C ARG A 65 -8.65 -3.16 18.97
N ARG A 66 -9.08 -3.20 20.23
CA ARG A 66 -10.18 -4.06 20.65
C ARG A 66 -11.39 -3.57 19.87
N ALA A 67 -11.61 -4.16 18.70
CA ALA A 67 -12.89 -4.09 18.03
C ALA A 67 -13.94 -4.67 18.99
N ASP A 68 -14.79 -3.79 19.48
CA ASP A 68 -16.24 -3.94 19.41
C ASP A 68 -16.74 -5.38 19.19
N ALA A 69 -17.31 -5.96 20.24
CA ALA A 69 -18.25 -7.06 20.12
C ALA A 69 -19.61 -6.56 20.63
N PRO A 70 -20.64 -6.42 19.77
CA PRO A 70 -21.99 -6.14 20.23
C PRO A 70 -22.69 -7.47 20.53
N GLY A 71 -23.11 -7.70 21.77
CA GLY A 71 -23.74 -8.98 22.11
C GLY A 71 -24.42 -9.08 23.47
N LYS A 72 -25.69 -8.65 23.50
CA LYS A 72 -26.80 -9.00 24.43
C LYS A 72 -26.91 -8.24 25.76
N PRO A 73 -27.95 -7.40 25.95
CA PRO A 73 -28.52 -7.20 27.27
C PRO A 73 -29.46 -8.38 27.61
N ALA A 74 -29.15 -9.09 28.70
CA ALA A 74 -30.05 -10.08 29.28
C ALA A 74 -31.23 -9.35 29.92
N PHE A 75 -32.43 -9.62 29.39
CA PHE A 75 -33.70 -9.09 29.87
C PHE A 75 -33.92 -9.38 31.37
N ALA A 76 -34.32 -8.34 32.09
CA ALA A 76 -34.77 -8.40 33.48
C ALA A 76 -36.01 -9.31 33.62
N ARG A 77 -36.03 -10.15 34.66
CA ARG A 77 -37.23 -10.90 35.09
C ARG A 77 -37.99 -10.08 36.13
N PRO A 78 -39.31 -9.89 36.01
CA PRO A 78 -40.13 -9.39 37.12
C PRO A 78 -40.50 -10.52 38.09
N LYS A 79 -40.80 -10.13 39.33
CA LYS A 79 -41.41 -10.99 40.37
C LYS A 79 -42.90 -11.11 40.17
#